data_AF-A0AAJ2LSP2-F1
#
_entry.id   AF-A0AAJ2LSP2-F1
#
_cell.length_a   1.000
_cell.length_b   1.000
_cell.length_c   1.000
_cell.angle_alpha   90.00
_cell.angle_beta   90.00
_cell.angle_gamma   90.00
#
_symmetry.space_group_name_H-M   'P 1'
#
loop_
_entity.id
_entity.type
_entity.pdbx_description
1 polymer ?
#
loop_
_entity_poly.entity_id
_entity_poly.type
_entity_poly.pdbx_seq_one_letter_code
_entity_poly.pdbx_strand_id
1 'polypeptide(L)' 'PVLGRVSMDLMAVDLTDLAETIQIGQLVELWGNYPEVDQLAQYNQTIGYELLCRLSARPERRIID' A
#
# COMPACT_ATOMS: atom_id res chain seq x y z
N PRO A 1 -10.81 3.76 1.84
CA PRO A 1 -10.16 3.76 3.19
C PRO A 1 -9.79 2.34 3.62
N VAL A 2 -8.76 2.11 4.46
CA VAL A 2 -8.47 0.75 4.98
C VAL A 2 -9.56 0.32 5.97
N LEU A 3 -10.06 -0.91 5.83
CA LEU A 3 -11.09 -1.50 6.67
C LEU A 3 -10.51 -2.57 7.59
N GLY A 4 -10.75 -2.43 8.89
CA GLY A 4 -10.30 -3.41 9.88
C GLY A 4 -8.78 -3.47 10.01
N ARG A 5 -8.26 -4.63 10.45
CA ARG A 5 -6.83 -4.87 10.64
C ARG A 5 -6.20 -5.43 9.37
N VAL A 6 -4.97 -5.00 9.08
CA VAL A 6 -4.12 -5.64 8.07
C VAL A 6 -3.74 -7.05 8.56
N SER A 7 -3.95 -8.05 7.72
CA SER A 7 -3.55 -9.44 7.95
C SER A 7 -2.14 -9.70 7.40
N MET A 8 -1.62 -10.92 7.58
CA MET A 8 -0.30 -11.31 7.08
C MET A 8 -0.21 -11.21 5.54
N ASP A 9 -1.31 -11.54 4.85
CA ASP A 9 -1.36 -11.65 3.38
C ASP A 9 -2.42 -10.78 2.72
N LEU A 10 -3.30 -10.15 3.51
CA LEU A 10 -4.49 -9.47 3.02
C LEU A 10 -4.71 -8.14 3.74
N MET A 11 -5.20 -7.15 3.00
CA MET A 11 -5.78 -5.93 3.55
C MET A 11 -7.13 -5.69 2.89
N ALA A 12 -8.07 -5.13 3.64
CA ALA A 12 -9.36 -4.72 3.10
C ALA A 12 -9.37 -3.20 2.90
N VAL A 13 -9.92 -2.76 1.78
CA VAL A 13 -10.09 -1.35 1.45
C VAL A 13 -11.54 -1.15 1.04
N ASP A 14 -12.16 -0.10 1.57
CA ASP A 14 -13.48 0.35 1.16
C ASP A 14 -13.40 0.95 -0.25
N LEU A 15 -14.15 0.34 -1.17
CA LEU A 15 -14.27 0.71 -2.58
C LEU A 15 -15.74 1.01 -2.95
N THR A 16 -16.62 1.30 -1.98
CA THR A 16 -18.06 1.51 -2.21
C THR A 16 -18.33 2.53 -3.34
N ASP A 17 -17.56 3.62 -3.38
CA ASP A 17 -17.71 4.69 -4.38
C ASP A 17 -17.10 4.35 -5.77
N LEU A 18 -16.40 3.22 -5.89
CA LEU A 18 -15.68 2.79 -7.10
C LEU A 18 -16.09 1.39 -7.56
N ALA A 19 -17.19 0.84 -7.03
CA ALA A 19 -17.57 -0.56 -7.24
C ALA A 19 -17.81 -0.92 -8.70
N GLU A 20 -18.24 0.03 -9.54
CA GLU A 20 -18.52 -0.21 -10.97
C GLU A 20 -17.28 -0.08 -11.88
N THR A 21 -16.22 0.57 -11.41
CA THR A 21 -15.03 0.89 -12.23
C THR A 21 -13.83 0.00 -11.94
N ILE A 22 -13.85 -0.74 -10.83
CA ILE A 22 -12.76 -1.62 -10.40
C ILE A 22 -13.01 -3.07 -10.76
N GLN A 23 -11.94 -3.78 -11.12
CA GLN A 23 -11.96 -5.18 -11.51
C GLN A 23 -10.86 -5.99 -10.82
N ILE A 24 -11.08 -7.29 -10.66
CA ILE A 24 -10.08 -8.20 -10.11
C ILE A 24 -8.83 -8.21 -11.01
N GLY A 25 -7.66 -8.16 -10.38
CA GLY A 25 -6.37 -8.12 -11.07
C GLY A 25 -5.85 -6.70 -11.37
N GLN A 26 -6.65 -5.66 -11.08
CA GLN A 26 -6.14 -4.29 -11.12
C GLN A 26 -5.07 -4.07 -10.05
N LEU A 27 -4.03 -3.34 -10.44
CA LEU A 27 -2.94 -2.97 -9.54
C LEU A 27 -3.40 -1.85 -8.61
N VAL A 28 -2.88 -1.91 -7.38
CA VAL A 28 -3.06 -0.86 -6.38
C VAL A 28 -1.70 -0.29 -6.00
N GLU A 29 -1.65 1.02 -5.77
CA GLU A 29 -0.46 1.69 -5.25
C GLU A 29 -0.58 1.81 -3.73
N LEU A 30 0.37 1.24 -2.99
CA LEU A 30 0.44 1.38 -1.53
C LEU A 30 1.18 2.67 -1.12
N TRP A 31 2.27 2.96 -1.83
CA TRP A 31 2.99 4.23 -1.80
C TRP A 31 3.77 4.39 -3.10
N GLY A 32 4.02 5.62 -3.52
CA GLY A 32 4.67 5.92 -4.79
C GLY A 32 4.53 7.40 -5.12
N ASN A 33 3.85 7.69 -6.22
CA ASN A 33 3.52 9.06 -6.59
C ASN A 33 2.44 9.63 -5.69
N TYR A 34 1.47 8.80 -5.28
CA TYR A 34 0.42 9.21 -4.34
C TYR A 34 -0.20 8.01 -3.60
N PRO A 35 -0.06 7.91 -2.26
CA PRO A 35 0.66 8.83 -1.38
C PRO A 35 2.19 8.64 -1.42
N GLU A 36 2.92 9.70 -1.11
CA GLU A 36 4.37 9.62 -0.88
C GLU A 36 4.67 8.77 0.38
N VAL A 37 5.85 8.13 0.42
CA VAL A 37 6.23 7.23 1.52
C VAL A 37 6.26 7.93 2.88
N ASP A 38 6.69 9.19 2.93
CA ASP A 38 6.75 9.96 4.18
C ASP A 38 5.35 10.36 4.67
N GLN A 39 4.43 10.65 3.75
CA GLN A 39 3.03 10.90 4.11
C GLN A 39 2.39 9.64 4.68
N LEU A 40 2.65 8.48 4.08
CA LEU A 40 2.17 7.20 4.61
C LEU A 40 2.78 6.88 5.98
N ALA A 41 4.06 7.18 6.19
CA ALA A 41 4.71 6.98 7.47
C ALA A 41 4.06 7.79 8.60
N GLN A 42 3.67 9.04 8.32
CA GLN A 42 2.94 9.88 9.28
C GLN A 42 1.60 9.26 9.69
N TYR A 43 0.83 8.72 8.74
CA TYR A 43 -0.43 8.02 9.05
C TYR A 43 -0.24 6.77 9.91
N ASN A 44 0.95 6.16 9.85
CA ASN A 44 1.31 4.96 10.62
C ASN A 44 2.18 5.27 11.85
N GLN A 45 2.32 6.54 12.23
CA GLN A 45 3.10 6.98 13.40
C GLN A 45 4.55 6.47 13.39
N THR A 46 5.16 6.46 12.21
CA THR A 46 6.55 6.03 11.97
C THR A 46 7.26 7.02 11.02
N ILE A 47 8.44 6.66 10.53
CA ILE A 47 9.26 7.42 9.58
C ILE A 47 9.43 6.64 8.27
N GLY A 48 9.62 7.35 7.15
CA GLY A 48 9.76 6.71 5.83
C GLY A 48 10.87 5.66 5.77
N TYR A 49 11.97 5.89 6.49
CA TYR A 49 13.07 4.91 6.62
C TYR A 49 12.61 3.55 7.14
N GLU A 50 11.69 3.52 8.12
CA GLU A 50 11.18 2.26 8.65
C GLU A 50 10.36 1.50 7.61
N LEU A 51 9.50 2.20 6.86
CA LEU A 51 8.71 1.60 5.78
C LEU A 51 9.61 1.03 4.66
N LEU A 52 10.66 1.75 4.28
CA LEU A 52 11.60 1.34 3.23
C LEU A 52 12.47 0.15 3.66
N CYS A 53 12.95 0.14 4.90
CA CYS A 53 13.92 -0.86 5.37
C CYS A 53 13.27 -2.12 5.98
N ARG A 54 12.01 -2.07 6.41
CA ARG A 54 11.30 -3.23 6.99
C ARG A 54 10.49 -4.05 5.98
N LEU A 55 10.76 -3.88 4.69
CA LEU A 55 10.20 -4.75 3.64
C LEU A 55 10.74 -6.17 3.76
N SER A 56 9.83 -7.15 3.76
CA SER A 56 10.21 -8.57 3.68
C SER A 56 10.76 -8.93 2.30
N ALA A 57 11.22 -10.17 2.14
CA ALA A 57 11.70 -10.70 0.85
C ALA A 57 10.57 -11.09 -0.12
N ARG A 58 9.29 -10.93 0.26
CA ARG A 58 8.15 -11.39 -0.53
C ARG A 58 7.85 -10.54 -1.77
N PRO A 59 7.89 -9.19 -1.73
CA PRO A 59 7.62 -8.39 -2.92
C PRO A 59 8.69 -8.60 -4.00
N GLU A 60 8.25 -8.72 -5.26
CA GLU A 60 9.16 -8.74 -6.40
C GLU A 60 9.81 -7.36 -6.57
N ARG A 61 11.14 -7.32 -6.69
CA ARG A 61 11.89 -6.09 -6.90
C ARG A 61 12.25 -5.96 -8.37
N ARG A 62 11.79 -4.87 -9.00
CA ARG A 62 12.12 -4.51 -10.38
C ARG A 62 13.01 -3.29 -10.36
N ILE A 63 14.23 -3.41 -10.89
CA ILE A 63 15.18 -2.30 -11.04
C ILE A 63 14.98 -1.74 -12.45
N ILE A 64 14.73 -0.43 -12.53
CA ILE A 64 14.45 0.31 -13.75
C ILE A 64 15.49 1.44 -13.81
N ASP A 65 16.05 1.69 -14.98
CA ASP A 65 17.07 2.72 -15.22
C ASP A 65 16.49 4.15 -15.24
#